data_AF-A0A2R6B3T8-F1
#
_entry.id   AF-A0A2R6B3T8-F1
#
_cell.length_a   1.000
_cell.length_b   1.000
_cell.length_c   1.000
_cell.angle_alpha   90.00
_cell.angle_beta   90.00
_cell.angle_gamma   90.00
#
_symmetry.space_group_name_H-M   'P 1'
#
loop_
_entity.id
_entity.type
_entity.pdbx_description
1 polymer ?
#
loop_
_entity_poly.entity_id
_entity_poly.type
_entity_poly.pdbx_seq_one_letter_code
_entity_poly.pdbx_strand_id
1 'polypeptide(L)'
;MWNVDQPYNQPSGDPTYASIPLYIVFSAKRCFGVYFDYAGYIGFDTDIERVGEVNVKVDSEGVRVYVLWGETIKDVVASIYSLFGRFTLPPKWALGYHQCRYSYMSQEEVLKVASTIRSRGIPCDAIWLDIDYMDGYADFTWCVDRFPSPKRMIEELHTMGFRLVTIVDVGLPRREGYHPYHLLAEADGFMEDENGEPFLGVVWPGVCVFPDFVRSEVRARWAGLISDWLAQGVDGVWLDMNEPSIFLQVAKASRELKRLCEHSANTEQPALTLRSLPRLSTVGLDKTERMAPIDAIHTNDSGERVAHSVIHNAYSLLEAWATHDGFKLLNPEGRWFILTRAGFPGIQRYAALWTGDNQADWGQLEMSVPQLLTLSMCGL
;
A
#
# COMPACT_ATOMS: atom_id res chain seq x y z
N MET A 1 11.79 -12.90 -1.84
CA MET A 1 10.73 -12.04 -1.26
C MET A 1 11.22 -10.61 -1.23
N TRP A 2 10.47 -9.75 -1.91
CA TRP A 2 10.70 -8.33 -2.08
C TRP A 2 9.38 -7.72 -2.52
N ASN A 3 8.85 -6.69 -1.86
CA ASN A 3 7.56 -6.13 -2.25
C ASN A 3 7.67 -5.51 -3.66
N VAL A 4 6.86 -5.98 -4.59
CA VAL A 4 6.88 -5.48 -5.98
C VAL A 4 5.47 -5.28 -6.49
N ASP A 5 5.24 -4.11 -7.08
CA ASP A 5 4.12 -3.87 -7.97
C ASP A 5 4.24 -4.78 -9.20
N GLN A 6 3.51 -5.89 -9.14
CA GLN A 6 3.42 -6.85 -10.23
C GLN A 6 2.12 -6.62 -11.02
N PRO A 7 2.12 -5.77 -12.07
CA PRO A 7 0.91 -5.38 -12.80
C PRO A 7 0.26 -6.53 -13.59
N TYR A 8 1.02 -7.62 -13.80
CA TYR A 8 0.53 -8.87 -14.36
C TYR A 8 0.72 -9.95 -13.28
N ASN A 9 -0.14 -9.94 -12.27
CA ASN A 9 -0.16 -11.01 -11.27
C ASN A 9 -0.51 -12.32 -11.98
N GLN A 10 0.47 -13.19 -12.17
CA GLN A 10 0.33 -14.49 -12.82
C GLN A 10 0.49 -15.57 -11.75
N PRO A 11 0.01 -16.80 -11.98
CA PRO A 11 0.21 -17.88 -11.01
C PRO A 11 1.63 -18.19 -10.59
N SER A 12 2.58 -17.96 -11.49
CA SER A 12 4.01 -18.09 -11.23
C SER A 12 4.68 -16.74 -10.90
N GLY A 13 3.90 -15.74 -10.54
CA GLY A 13 4.36 -14.40 -10.18
C GLY A 13 5.17 -14.42 -8.90
N ASP A 14 6.47 -14.19 -9.01
CA ASP A 14 7.36 -14.01 -7.88
C ASP A 14 8.44 -12.96 -8.28
N PRO A 15 8.71 -11.94 -7.45
CA PRO A 15 7.98 -11.58 -6.22
C PRO A 15 6.71 -10.74 -6.47
N THR A 16 5.84 -10.65 -5.46
CA THR A 16 4.56 -9.91 -5.47
C THR A 16 4.52 -8.82 -4.39
N TYR A 17 3.33 -8.28 -4.09
CA TYR A 17 3.12 -7.07 -3.28
C TYR A 17 3.55 -7.18 -1.81
N ALA A 18 3.47 -8.37 -1.21
CA ALA A 18 3.70 -8.56 0.23
C ALA A 18 4.74 -9.64 0.52
N SER A 19 5.58 -9.36 1.51
CA SER A 19 6.69 -10.23 1.91
C SER A 19 6.50 -10.69 3.35
N ILE A 20 6.18 -11.97 3.52
CA ILE A 20 6.04 -12.62 4.82
C ILE A 20 7.09 -13.73 4.90
N PRO A 21 8.31 -13.46 5.41
CA PRO A 21 9.44 -14.38 5.40
C PRO A 21 9.31 -15.48 6.45
N LEU A 22 8.30 -16.32 6.26
CA LEU A 22 7.87 -17.39 7.14
C LEU A 22 7.57 -18.63 6.28
N TYR A 23 7.99 -19.80 6.76
CA TYR A 23 7.42 -21.06 6.29
C TYR A 23 6.98 -21.92 7.47
N ILE A 24 6.02 -22.81 7.22
CA ILE A 24 5.50 -23.77 8.20
C ILE A 24 5.75 -25.18 7.68
N VAL A 25 6.40 -26.01 8.51
CA VAL A 25 6.58 -27.44 8.27
C VAL A 25 5.62 -28.20 9.16
N PHE A 26 4.79 -29.07 8.58
CA PHE A 26 3.89 -29.92 9.35
C PHE A 26 3.84 -31.35 8.81
N SER A 27 3.71 -32.30 9.73
CA SER A 27 3.53 -33.73 9.49
C SER A 27 2.88 -34.35 10.73
N ALA A 28 2.53 -35.64 10.66
CA ALA A 28 2.04 -36.38 11.82
C ALA A 28 3.03 -36.44 13.01
N LYS A 29 4.32 -36.08 12.81
CA LYS A 29 5.37 -36.17 13.83
C LYS A 29 5.94 -34.82 14.28
N ARG A 30 5.72 -33.75 13.51
CA ARG A 30 6.40 -32.46 13.68
C ARG A 30 5.51 -31.35 13.17
N CYS A 31 5.38 -30.25 13.91
CA CYS A 31 4.75 -29.03 13.43
C CYS A 31 5.52 -27.82 13.97
N PHE A 32 6.09 -27.02 13.07
CA PHE A 32 6.81 -25.80 13.46
C PHE A 32 6.81 -24.76 12.32
N GLY A 33 6.89 -23.49 12.68
CA GLY A 33 7.15 -22.38 11.77
C GLY A 33 8.56 -21.84 11.96
N VAL A 34 9.15 -21.28 10.91
CA VAL A 34 10.42 -20.55 10.96
C VAL A 34 10.24 -19.19 10.31
N TYR A 35 10.37 -18.14 11.11
CA TYR A 35 10.24 -16.75 10.68
C TYR A 35 11.60 -16.05 10.73
N PHE A 36 11.92 -15.32 9.67
CA PHE A 36 13.12 -14.50 9.55
C PHE A 36 12.72 -13.03 9.66
N ASP A 37 13.03 -12.40 10.79
CA ASP A 37 12.74 -11.01 11.08
C ASP A 37 13.74 -10.10 10.36
N TYR A 38 13.49 -9.92 9.07
CA TYR A 38 14.32 -9.14 8.16
C TYR A 38 13.45 -8.49 7.08
N ALA A 39 13.43 -7.16 7.05
CA ALA A 39 12.61 -6.37 6.13
C ALA A 39 13.30 -6.06 4.79
N GLY A 40 14.58 -6.41 4.66
CA GLY A 40 15.29 -6.31 3.38
C GLY A 40 15.02 -7.51 2.46
N TYR A 41 15.79 -7.60 1.39
CA TYR A 41 15.67 -8.69 0.42
C TYR A 41 16.04 -10.04 1.04
N ILE A 42 15.14 -11.01 0.90
CA ILE A 42 15.35 -12.37 1.39
C ILE A 42 14.99 -13.41 0.34
N GLY A 43 15.96 -14.27 0.00
CA GLY A 43 15.78 -15.37 -0.94
C GLY A 43 15.30 -16.63 -0.23
N PHE A 44 14.23 -17.25 -0.74
CA PHE A 44 13.80 -18.58 -0.34
C PHE A 44 13.93 -19.51 -1.53
N ASP A 45 14.62 -20.62 -1.32
CA ASP A 45 14.62 -21.77 -2.21
C ASP A 45 14.03 -22.95 -1.45
N THR A 46 12.86 -23.40 -1.91
CA THR A 46 12.16 -24.56 -1.35
C THR A 46 12.28 -25.72 -2.32
N ASP A 47 13.23 -26.63 -2.08
CA ASP A 47 13.35 -27.89 -2.82
C ASP A 47 13.84 -27.77 -4.29
N ILE A 48 14.29 -26.60 -4.77
CA ILE A 48 14.74 -26.42 -6.17
C ILE A 48 16.24 -26.71 -6.31
N GLU A 49 17.11 -26.06 -5.52
CA GLU A 49 18.56 -26.30 -5.62
C GLU A 49 18.94 -27.66 -5.00
N ARG A 50 18.23 -28.06 -3.94
CA ARG A 50 18.48 -29.29 -3.20
C ARG A 50 17.20 -29.92 -2.68
N VAL A 51 16.99 -31.19 -3.07
CA VAL A 51 15.81 -31.95 -2.65
C VAL A 51 15.84 -32.22 -1.14
N GLY A 52 14.75 -31.91 -0.45
CA GLY A 52 14.54 -32.06 0.99
C GLY A 52 15.00 -30.86 1.84
N GLU A 53 15.47 -29.77 1.23
CA GLU A 53 16.03 -28.61 1.93
C GLU A 53 15.23 -27.33 1.65
N VAL A 54 15.16 -26.46 2.67
CA VAL A 54 14.75 -25.06 2.53
C VAL A 54 15.99 -24.21 2.73
N ASN A 55 16.47 -23.58 1.65
CA ASN A 55 17.62 -22.69 1.68
C ASN A 55 17.14 -21.24 1.79
N VAL A 56 17.61 -20.52 2.80
CA VAL A 56 17.27 -19.11 3.01
C VAL A 56 18.53 -18.28 2.89
N LYS A 57 18.52 -17.33 1.94
CA LYS A 57 19.64 -16.43 1.64
C LYS A 57 19.26 -15.02 2.10
N VAL A 58 20.00 -14.49 3.06
CA VAL A 58 19.84 -13.14 3.59
C VAL A 58 21.13 -12.39 3.39
N ASP A 59 21.06 -11.22 2.74
CA ASP A 59 22.22 -10.34 2.56
C ASP A 59 22.28 -9.34 3.72
N SER A 60 22.75 -9.80 4.88
CA SER A 60 22.85 -8.99 6.09
C SER A 60 23.94 -9.51 7.02
N GLU A 61 24.51 -8.61 7.83
CA GLU A 61 25.44 -8.96 8.90
C GLU A 61 24.78 -9.76 10.04
N GLY A 62 23.45 -9.71 10.16
CA GLY A 62 22.72 -10.47 11.15
C GLY A 62 21.23 -10.57 10.85
N VAL A 63 20.65 -11.75 11.08
CA VAL A 63 19.22 -11.99 10.98
C VAL A 63 18.71 -12.60 12.28
N ARG A 64 17.55 -12.14 12.75
CA ARG A 64 16.86 -12.76 13.87
C ARG A 64 15.91 -13.82 13.34
N VAL A 65 16.04 -15.03 13.86
CA VAL A 65 15.21 -16.18 13.46
C VAL A 65 14.38 -16.64 14.64
N TYR A 66 13.08 -16.75 14.43
CA TYR A 66 12.13 -17.28 15.39
C TYR A 66 11.67 -18.67 14.96
N VAL A 67 11.77 -19.65 15.86
CA VAL A 67 11.23 -20.99 15.65
C VAL A 67 9.95 -21.13 16.48
N LEU A 68 8.83 -21.31 15.80
CA LEU A 68 7.49 -21.34 16.36
C LEU A 68 7.05 -22.80 16.46
N TRP A 69 7.23 -23.43 17.63
CA TRP A 69 6.92 -24.84 17.81
C TRP A 69 5.45 -25.07 18.19
N GLY A 70 4.85 -26.15 17.68
CA GLY A 70 3.48 -26.54 18.00
C GLY A 70 3.24 -28.05 17.92
N GLU A 71 2.20 -28.56 18.59
CA GLU A 71 1.71 -29.92 18.35
C GLU A 71 0.84 -29.96 17.09
N THR A 72 0.16 -28.86 16.80
CA THR A 72 -0.72 -28.65 15.66
C THR A 72 -0.37 -27.36 14.90
N ILE A 73 -0.85 -27.25 13.66
CA ILE A 73 -0.74 -26.00 12.87
C ILE A 73 -1.39 -24.83 13.61
N LYS A 74 -2.47 -25.07 14.37
CA LYS A 74 -3.15 -24.02 15.14
C LYS A 74 -2.24 -23.42 16.22
N ASP A 75 -1.36 -24.21 16.82
CA ASP A 75 -0.42 -23.73 17.84
C ASP A 75 0.68 -22.84 17.22
N VAL A 76 1.16 -23.23 16.04
CA VAL A 76 2.10 -22.41 15.25
C VAL A 76 1.45 -21.09 14.87
N VAL A 77 0.22 -21.13 14.33
CA VAL A 77 -0.55 -19.93 13.97
C VAL A 77 -0.86 -19.06 15.20
N ALA A 78 -1.16 -19.65 16.35
CA ALA A 78 -1.34 -18.89 17.59
C ALA A 78 -0.06 -18.14 18.01
N SER A 79 1.11 -18.76 17.80
CA SER A 79 2.41 -18.14 18.04
C SER A 79 2.71 -17.01 17.04
N ILE A 80 2.32 -17.19 15.77
CA ILE A 80 2.35 -16.13 14.75
C ILE A 80 1.52 -14.92 15.20
N TYR A 81 0.28 -15.12 15.65
CA TYR A 81 -0.55 -14.03 16.18
C TYR A 81 0.04 -13.36 17.43
N SER A 82 0.73 -14.13 18.28
CA SER A 82 1.40 -13.56 19.46
C SER A 82 2.60 -12.69 19.08
N LEU A 83 3.33 -13.06 18.03
CA LEU A 83 4.51 -12.35 17.58
C LEU A 83 4.14 -11.15 16.70
N PHE A 84 3.42 -11.40 15.62
CA PHE A 84 3.09 -10.39 14.62
C PHE A 84 1.94 -9.50 15.06
N GLY A 85 1.06 -9.98 15.94
CA GLY A 85 -0.13 -9.26 16.38
C GLY A 85 -1.41 -9.86 15.84
N ARG A 86 -2.51 -9.47 16.47
CA ARG A 86 -3.86 -9.92 16.10
C ARG A 86 -4.51 -8.92 15.17
N PHE A 87 -5.33 -9.43 14.26
CA PHE A 87 -6.19 -8.61 13.43
C PHE A 87 -7.16 -7.80 14.28
N THR A 88 -7.23 -6.49 14.06
CA THR A 88 -8.19 -5.63 14.75
C THR A 88 -9.58 -5.92 14.20
N LEU A 89 -10.56 -6.14 15.07
CA LEU A 89 -11.92 -6.46 14.65
C LEU A 89 -12.49 -5.31 13.80
N PRO A 90 -12.85 -5.54 12.53
CA PRO A 90 -13.27 -4.46 11.64
C PRO A 90 -14.68 -3.98 12.00
N PRO A 91 -15.12 -2.81 11.51
CA PRO A 91 -16.50 -2.39 11.64
C PRO A 91 -17.42 -3.37 10.90
N LYS A 92 -18.65 -3.54 11.40
CA LYS A 92 -19.58 -4.57 10.88
C LYS A 92 -19.83 -4.46 9.36
N TRP A 93 -19.89 -3.24 8.84
CA TRP A 93 -20.13 -2.97 7.42
C TRP A 93 -19.02 -3.52 6.51
N ALA A 94 -17.79 -3.63 7.03
CA ALA A 94 -16.64 -4.13 6.26
C ALA A 94 -16.71 -5.63 5.97
N LEU A 95 -17.62 -6.36 6.61
CA LEU A 95 -17.88 -7.78 6.34
C LEU A 95 -18.92 -7.98 5.20
N GLY A 96 -19.51 -6.88 4.73
CA GLY A 96 -20.50 -6.87 3.67
C GLY A 96 -19.89 -7.00 2.28
N TYR A 97 -20.74 -6.95 1.26
CA TYR A 97 -20.27 -6.85 -0.12
C TYR A 97 -19.84 -5.41 -0.43
N HIS A 98 -18.74 -5.26 -1.17
CA HIS A 98 -18.12 -3.99 -1.51
C HIS A 98 -18.06 -3.84 -3.04
N GLN A 99 -18.25 -2.62 -3.54
CA GLN A 99 -18.16 -2.31 -4.97
C GLN A 99 -17.12 -1.22 -5.22
N CYS A 100 -16.16 -1.52 -6.09
CA CYS A 100 -15.11 -0.60 -6.56
C CYS A 100 -14.98 -0.69 -8.09
N ARG A 101 -14.37 0.33 -8.70
CA ARG A 101 -13.87 0.29 -10.07
C ARG A 101 -12.89 1.45 -10.29
N TYR A 102 -11.73 1.17 -10.88
CA TYR A 102 -10.97 2.21 -11.56
C TYR A 102 -11.77 2.70 -12.76
N SER A 103 -12.26 3.96 -12.73
CA SER A 103 -13.08 4.67 -13.73
C SER A 103 -14.45 5.21 -13.27
N TYR A 104 -14.69 5.51 -11.98
CA TYR A 104 -15.86 6.33 -11.62
C TYR A 104 -15.55 7.80 -11.91
N MET A 105 -16.00 8.30 -13.06
CA MET A 105 -15.56 9.57 -13.61
C MET A 105 -16.33 10.78 -13.07
N SER A 106 -17.32 10.58 -12.21
CA SER A 106 -18.07 11.68 -11.58
C SER A 106 -18.86 11.25 -10.34
N GLN A 107 -19.19 12.23 -9.49
CA GLN A 107 -20.13 12.06 -8.38
C GLN A 107 -21.50 11.52 -8.82
N GLU A 108 -22.01 11.95 -9.98
CA GLU A 108 -23.29 11.46 -10.50
C GLU A 108 -23.23 9.96 -10.85
N GLU A 109 -22.11 9.52 -11.45
CA GLU A 109 -21.90 8.11 -11.76
C GLU A 109 -21.87 7.24 -10.50
N VAL A 110 -21.18 7.69 -9.45
CA VAL A 110 -21.14 7.00 -8.15
C VAL A 110 -22.54 6.81 -7.57
N LEU A 111 -23.34 7.89 -7.53
CA LEU A 111 -24.71 7.85 -7.01
C LEU A 111 -25.63 6.99 -7.89
N LYS A 112 -25.41 6.98 -9.21
CA LYS A 112 -26.12 6.10 -10.14
C LYS A 112 -25.82 4.63 -9.89
N VAL A 113 -24.56 4.27 -9.63
CA VAL A 113 -24.18 2.90 -9.26
C VAL A 113 -24.86 2.50 -7.95
N ALA A 114 -24.76 3.33 -6.91
CA ALA A 114 -25.36 3.07 -5.60
C ALA A 114 -26.88 2.88 -5.68
N SER A 115 -27.60 3.79 -6.36
CA SER A 115 -29.05 3.69 -6.55
C SER A 115 -29.46 2.50 -7.42
N THR A 116 -28.64 2.11 -8.40
CA THR A 116 -28.88 0.90 -9.21
C THR A 116 -28.76 -0.37 -8.36
N ILE A 117 -27.73 -0.47 -7.51
CA ILE A 117 -27.57 -1.60 -6.58
C ILE A 117 -28.78 -1.72 -5.66
N ARG A 118 -29.25 -0.59 -5.10
CA ARG A 118 -30.43 -0.56 -4.22
C ARG A 118 -31.73 -0.91 -4.94
N SER A 119 -31.98 -0.33 -6.11
CA SER A 119 -33.20 -0.63 -6.89
C SER A 119 -33.28 -2.09 -7.35
N ARG A 120 -32.13 -2.76 -7.50
CA ARG A 120 -32.06 -4.20 -7.81
C ARG A 120 -32.12 -5.12 -6.59
N GLY A 121 -32.20 -4.57 -5.37
CA GLY A 121 -32.25 -5.36 -4.14
C GLY A 121 -30.95 -6.13 -3.85
N ILE A 122 -29.81 -5.66 -4.34
CA ILE A 122 -28.50 -6.30 -4.12
C ILE A 122 -27.90 -5.79 -2.80
N PRO A 123 -27.55 -6.68 -1.85
CA PRO A 123 -26.82 -6.30 -0.64
C PRO A 123 -25.44 -5.74 -1.00
N CYS A 124 -25.09 -4.59 -0.44
CA CYS A 124 -23.80 -3.94 -0.63
C CYS A 124 -23.66 -2.87 0.45
N ASP A 125 -22.55 -2.87 1.16
CA ASP A 125 -22.33 -2.05 2.35
C ASP A 125 -21.32 -0.93 2.13
N ALA A 126 -20.49 -1.02 1.08
CA ALA A 126 -19.49 0.00 0.78
C ALA A 126 -19.33 0.27 -0.73
N ILE A 127 -19.17 1.55 -1.07
CA ILE A 127 -18.74 2.04 -2.37
C ILE A 127 -17.32 2.59 -2.23
N TRP A 128 -16.49 2.31 -3.23
CA TRP A 128 -15.08 2.66 -3.23
C TRP A 128 -14.80 3.63 -4.36
N LEU A 129 -13.96 4.63 -4.10
CA LEU A 129 -13.46 5.54 -5.11
C LEU A 129 -11.97 5.29 -5.33
N ASP A 130 -11.65 4.97 -6.57
CA ASP A 130 -10.29 4.94 -7.11
C ASP A 130 -9.80 6.37 -7.43
N ILE A 131 -8.57 6.53 -7.90
CA ILE A 131 -7.84 7.80 -8.05
C ILE A 131 -8.56 8.88 -8.88
N ASP A 132 -9.59 8.52 -9.65
CA ASP A 132 -10.38 9.45 -10.47
C ASP A 132 -11.10 10.54 -9.66
N TYR A 133 -11.31 10.35 -8.36
CA TYR A 133 -11.91 11.39 -7.51
C TYR A 133 -10.97 12.56 -7.20
N MET A 134 -9.66 12.33 -7.28
CA MET A 134 -8.63 13.27 -6.86
C MET A 134 -8.42 14.38 -7.90
N ASP A 135 -8.04 15.57 -7.45
CA ASP A 135 -7.57 16.63 -8.34
C ASP A 135 -6.17 16.31 -8.85
N GLY A 136 -6.05 16.07 -10.15
CA GLY A 136 -4.79 15.69 -10.79
C GLY A 136 -4.15 14.42 -10.21
N TYR A 137 -4.94 13.48 -9.67
CA TYR A 137 -4.48 12.27 -8.97
C TYR A 137 -3.69 12.55 -7.68
N ALA A 138 -3.86 13.74 -7.07
CA ALA A 138 -3.17 14.09 -5.83
C ALA A 138 -4.00 13.66 -4.60
N ASP A 139 -3.37 12.95 -3.67
CA ASP A 139 -4.02 12.52 -2.43
C ASP A 139 -4.62 13.68 -1.63
N PHE A 140 -5.67 13.38 -0.86
CA PHE A 140 -6.36 14.34 0.02
C PHE A 140 -7.00 15.52 -0.71
N THR A 141 -7.36 15.35 -1.98
CA THR A 141 -8.06 16.35 -2.78
C THR A 141 -9.32 15.80 -3.44
N TRP A 142 -10.24 16.69 -3.81
CA TRP A 142 -11.40 16.38 -4.65
C TRP A 142 -11.30 17.16 -5.96
N CYS A 143 -11.43 16.50 -7.10
CA CYS A 143 -11.55 17.19 -8.38
C CYS A 143 -12.91 17.89 -8.46
N VAL A 144 -12.93 19.21 -8.35
CA VAL A 144 -14.16 20.02 -8.30
C VAL A 144 -15.05 19.83 -9.53
N ASP A 145 -14.45 19.62 -10.71
CA ASP A 145 -15.23 19.41 -11.95
C ASP A 145 -15.98 18.07 -11.97
N ARG A 146 -15.38 17.01 -11.40
CA ARG A 146 -15.97 15.66 -11.39
C ARG A 146 -16.76 15.37 -10.11
N PHE A 147 -16.34 15.95 -8.99
CA PHE A 147 -16.88 15.78 -7.64
C PHE A 147 -17.13 17.16 -7.02
N PRO A 148 -18.12 17.93 -7.52
CA PRO A 148 -18.37 19.30 -7.08
C PRO A 148 -18.97 19.41 -5.67
N SER A 149 -19.48 18.32 -5.10
CA SER A 149 -20.12 18.32 -3.78
C SER A 149 -19.91 16.99 -3.05
N PRO A 150 -18.65 16.63 -2.71
CA PRO A 150 -18.31 15.32 -2.15
C PRO A 150 -19.02 15.05 -0.83
N LYS A 151 -19.16 16.06 0.04
CA LYS A 151 -19.92 15.95 1.28
C LYS A 151 -21.37 15.50 1.05
N ARG A 152 -22.04 16.11 0.07
CA ARG A 152 -23.41 15.75 -0.31
C ARG A 152 -23.47 14.33 -0.86
N MET A 153 -22.51 13.94 -1.71
CA MET A 153 -22.42 12.57 -2.22
C MET A 153 -22.31 11.55 -1.09
N ILE A 154 -21.42 11.80 -0.13
CA ILE A 154 -21.21 10.95 1.04
C ILE A 154 -22.50 10.84 1.87
N GLU A 155 -23.15 11.97 2.17
CA GLU A 155 -24.42 11.98 2.91
C GLU A 155 -25.54 11.20 2.19
N GLU A 156 -25.63 11.30 0.86
CA GLU A 156 -26.58 10.52 0.06
C GLU A 156 -26.23 9.02 0.07
N LEU A 157 -24.95 8.65 -0.04
CA LEU A 157 -24.47 7.26 0.11
C LEU A 157 -24.82 6.70 1.49
N HIS A 158 -24.56 7.47 2.56
CA HIS A 158 -24.90 7.10 3.94
C HIS A 158 -26.41 6.92 4.13
N THR A 159 -27.23 7.79 3.52
CA THR A 159 -28.70 7.68 3.55
C THR A 159 -29.18 6.40 2.86
N MET A 160 -28.50 5.97 1.81
CA MET A 160 -28.72 4.67 1.14
C MET A 160 -28.08 3.49 1.91
N GLY A 161 -27.44 3.72 3.05
CA GLY A 161 -26.80 2.70 3.87
C GLY A 161 -25.47 2.19 3.34
N PHE A 162 -24.82 2.92 2.42
CA PHE A 162 -23.44 2.63 2.01
C PHE A 162 -22.45 3.38 2.89
N ARG A 163 -21.24 2.85 2.98
CA ARG A 163 -20.03 3.50 3.49
C ARG A 163 -19.13 3.89 2.33
N LEU A 164 -18.33 4.93 2.49
CA LEU A 164 -17.38 5.36 1.47
C LEU A 164 -15.96 4.95 1.87
N VAL A 165 -15.27 4.25 0.97
CA VAL A 165 -13.82 3.99 1.05
C VAL A 165 -13.14 4.73 -0.08
N THR A 166 -12.01 5.39 0.19
CA THR A 166 -11.22 6.08 -0.83
C THR A 166 -9.80 5.53 -0.87
N ILE A 167 -9.27 5.35 -2.08
CA ILE A 167 -7.85 5.06 -2.27
C ILE A 167 -6.98 6.23 -1.82
N VAL A 168 -5.80 5.94 -1.29
CA VAL A 168 -4.73 6.89 -0.97
C VAL A 168 -3.44 6.23 -1.44
N ASP A 169 -2.72 6.88 -2.34
CA ASP A 169 -1.41 6.43 -2.77
C ASP A 169 -0.33 6.99 -1.84
N VAL A 170 0.88 6.44 -1.93
CA VAL A 170 2.01 6.90 -1.10
C VAL A 170 2.81 8.04 -1.74
N GLY A 171 2.70 8.20 -3.05
CA GLY A 171 3.47 9.18 -3.83
C GLY A 171 2.80 10.55 -3.83
N LEU A 172 3.33 11.49 -3.05
CA LEU A 172 2.79 12.85 -2.96
C LEU A 172 3.38 13.74 -4.07
N PRO A 173 2.56 14.42 -4.91
CA PRO A 173 3.10 15.29 -5.94
C PRO A 173 3.92 16.43 -5.33
N ARG A 174 5.15 16.61 -5.83
CA ARG A 174 5.98 17.77 -5.50
C ARG A 174 5.41 18.97 -6.24
N ARG A 175 4.60 19.79 -5.57
CA ARG A 175 3.81 20.85 -6.20
C ARG A 175 3.61 22.04 -5.25
N GLU A 176 3.77 23.26 -5.76
CA GLU A 176 3.43 24.47 -5.01
C GLU A 176 1.93 24.52 -4.66
N GLY A 177 1.60 25.05 -3.48
CA GLY A 177 0.20 25.10 -3.00
C GLY A 177 -0.41 23.76 -2.58
N TYR A 178 0.27 22.63 -2.77
CA TYR A 178 -0.23 21.32 -2.35
C TYR A 178 0.10 21.04 -0.88
N HIS A 179 -0.91 21.19 -0.01
CA HIS A 179 -0.74 21.16 1.45
C HIS A 179 -0.01 19.91 2.00
N PRO A 180 -0.36 18.67 1.63
CA PRO A 180 0.34 17.47 2.11
C PRO A 180 1.85 17.50 1.85
N TYR A 181 2.28 17.99 0.69
CA TYR A 181 3.71 18.14 0.38
C TYR A 181 4.38 19.13 1.34
N HIS A 182 3.85 20.34 1.49
CA HIS A 182 4.46 21.37 2.35
C HIS A 182 4.46 20.93 3.82
N LEU A 183 3.38 20.29 4.28
CA LEU A 183 3.27 19.78 5.64
C LEU A 183 4.39 18.78 5.96
N LEU A 184 4.73 17.87 5.06
CA LEU A 184 5.82 16.92 5.31
C LEU A 184 7.20 17.52 5.03
N ALA A 185 7.32 18.44 4.06
CA ALA A 185 8.57 19.16 3.77
C ALA A 185 9.08 19.95 4.99
N GLU A 186 8.18 20.56 5.76
CA GLU A 186 8.51 21.27 7.00
C GLU A 186 9.16 20.40 8.09
N ALA A 187 9.10 19.08 7.97
CA ALA A 187 9.77 18.12 8.86
C ALA A 187 11.00 17.45 8.22
N ASP A 188 11.44 17.87 7.03
CA ASP A 188 12.37 17.10 6.19
C ASP A 188 11.84 15.66 5.98
N GLY A 189 10.53 15.54 5.77
CA GLY A 189 9.77 14.31 5.96
C GLY A 189 9.75 13.34 4.79
N PHE A 190 10.70 13.41 3.86
CA PHE A 190 10.73 12.58 2.66
C PHE A 190 11.96 11.69 2.61
N MET A 191 11.86 10.56 1.92
CA MET A 191 13.02 9.76 1.53
C MET A 191 13.99 10.63 0.72
N GLU A 192 15.28 10.44 0.93
CA GLU A 192 16.34 11.19 0.25
C GLU A 192 17.03 10.33 -0.82
N ASP A 193 17.66 11.00 -1.80
CA ASP A 193 18.60 10.39 -2.73
C ASP A 193 20.04 10.36 -2.16
N GLU A 194 21.00 9.90 -2.98
CA GLU A 194 22.43 9.83 -2.63
C GLU A 194 23.07 11.19 -2.30
N ASN A 195 22.45 12.30 -2.75
CA ASN A 195 22.94 13.67 -2.53
C ASN A 195 22.31 14.32 -1.29
N GLY A 196 21.38 13.64 -0.61
CA GLY A 196 20.62 14.19 0.52
C GLY A 196 19.47 15.09 0.11
N GLU A 197 19.05 15.06 -1.17
CA GLU A 197 17.87 15.78 -1.66
C GLU A 197 16.66 14.84 -1.67
N PRO A 198 15.41 15.35 -1.60
CA PRO A 198 14.23 14.49 -1.67
C PRO A 198 14.22 13.60 -2.92
N PHE A 199 14.07 12.29 -2.72
CA PHE A 199 13.96 11.31 -3.79
C PHE A 199 12.74 11.61 -4.67
N LEU A 200 12.95 11.64 -6.00
CA LEU A 200 11.92 11.93 -6.99
C LEU A 200 11.60 10.70 -7.85
N GLY A 201 10.35 10.24 -7.76
CA GLY A 201 9.77 9.20 -8.60
C GLY A 201 8.54 9.71 -9.35
N VAL A 202 8.22 9.12 -10.50
CA VAL A 202 7.00 9.45 -11.25
C VAL A 202 5.92 8.41 -10.95
N VAL A 203 4.74 8.85 -10.53
CA VAL A 203 3.54 8.01 -10.33
C VAL A 203 2.32 8.68 -11.01
N TRP A 204 1.10 8.45 -10.54
CA TRP A 204 -0.14 8.94 -11.15
C TRP A 204 -0.21 10.48 -11.27
N PRO A 205 0.12 11.27 -10.23
CA PRO A 205 0.05 12.73 -10.32
C PRO A 205 1.27 13.37 -10.98
N GLY A 206 2.19 12.56 -11.54
CA GLY A 206 3.44 13.04 -12.13
C GLY A 206 4.61 12.88 -11.17
N VAL A 207 5.42 13.94 -11.01
CA VAL A 207 6.62 13.90 -10.16
C VAL A 207 6.24 13.95 -8.69
N CYS A 208 6.61 12.90 -7.96
CA CYS A 208 6.27 12.68 -6.57
C CYS A 208 7.51 12.62 -5.69
N VAL A 209 7.30 12.98 -4.42
CA VAL A 209 8.15 12.64 -3.28
C VAL A 209 7.45 11.59 -2.44
N PHE A 210 8.22 10.89 -1.61
CA PHE A 210 7.72 9.75 -0.85
C PHE A 210 7.97 9.98 0.65
N PRO A 211 6.94 9.93 1.50
CA PRO A 211 7.09 10.16 2.94
C PRO A 211 8.10 9.20 3.58
N ASP A 212 8.95 9.70 4.47
CA ASP A 212 9.82 8.86 5.28
C ASP A 212 9.10 8.39 6.56
N PHE A 213 8.32 7.30 6.43
CA PHE A 213 7.58 6.74 7.56
C PHE A 213 8.46 6.10 8.64
N VAL A 214 9.79 6.04 8.48
CA VAL A 214 10.69 5.65 9.59
C VAL A 214 10.65 6.71 10.69
N ARG A 215 10.42 7.98 10.33
CA ARG A 215 10.32 9.10 11.26
C ARG A 215 8.94 9.16 11.91
N SER A 216 8.93 9.15 13.25
CA SER A 216 7.71 9.28 14.04
C SER A 216 6.96 10.58 13.77
N GLU A 217 7.66 11.69 13.55
CA GLU A 217 7.06 12.97 13.20
C GLU A 217 6.32 12.93 11.86
N VAL A 218 6.89 12.26 10.84
CA VAL A 218 6.24 12.07 9.53
C VAL A 218 4.98 11.23 9.69
N ARG A 219 5.06 10.13 10.46
CA ARG A 219 3.87 9.31 10.77
C ARG A 219 2.78 10.12 11.47
N ALA A 220 3.14 11.00 12.41
CA ALA A 220 2.19 11.84 13.12
C ALA A 220 1.54 12.90 12.20
N ARG A 221 2.30 13.52 11.30
CA ARG A 221 1.76 14.47 10.31
C ARG A 221 0.86 13.79 9.29
N TRP A 222 1.23 12.59 8.82
CA TRP A 222 0.38 11.75 7.97
C TRP A 222 -0.92 11.33 8.67
N ALA A 223 -0.84 10.94 9.94
CA ALA A 223 -2.02 10.66 10.76
C ALA A 223 -2.98 11.87 10.82
N GLY A 224 -2.45 13.09 10.91
CA GLY A 224 -3.23 14.33 10.81
C GLY A 224 -3.99 14.45 9.49
N LEU A 225 -3.30 14.27 8.36
CA LEU A 225 -3.92 14.29 7.02
C LEU A 225 -5.05 13.25 6.89
N ILE A 226 -4.83 12.04 7.39
CA ILE A 226 -5.84 10.98 7.40
C ILE A 226 -7.03 11.36 8.29
N SER A 227 -6.79 11.88 9.50
CA SER A 227 -7.85 12.33 10.40
C SER A 227 -8.72 13.42 9.76
N ASP A 228 -8.10 14.41 9.10
CA ASP A 228 -8.80 15.48 8.40
C ASP A 228 -9.59 14.96 7.19
N TRP A 229 -9.05 13.95 6.48
CA TRP A 229 -9.75 13.29 5.38
C TRP A 229 -11.00 12.54 5.85
N LEU A 230 -10.86 11.75 6.92
CA LEU A 230 -11.96 11.01 7.54
C LEU A 230 -13.04 11.96 8.12
N ALA A 231 -12.65 13.12 8.64
CA ALA A 231 -13.59 14.12 9.15
C ALA A 231 -14.54 14.68 8.08
N GLN A 232 -14.23 14.50 6.78
CA GLN A 232 -15.14 14.84 5.68
C GLN A 232 -16.28 13.83 5.47
N GLY A 233 -16.26 12.70 6.18
CA GLY A 233 -17.27 11.64 6.11
C GLY A 233 -16.83 10.37 5.39
N VAL A 234 -15.54 10.26 5.02
CA VAL A 234 -14.95 9.00 4.53
C VAL A 234 -14.89 7.99 5.66
N ASP A 235 -15.32 6.75 5.41
CA ASP A 235 -15.47 5.71 6.44
C ASP A 235 -14.29 4.72 6.49
N GLY A 236 -13.50 4.62 5.42
CA GLY A 236 -12.36 3.71 5.31
C GLY A 236 -11.33 4.21 4.30
N VAL A 237 -10.09 3.71 4.41
CA VAL A 237 -8.97 4.08 3.53
C VAL A 237 -8.42 2.84 2.85
N TRP A 238 -8.08 2.97 1.58
CA TRP A 238 -7.40 1.96 0.78
C TRP A 238 -6.00 2.48 0.41
N LEU A 239 -4.98 1.94 1.07
CA LEU A 239 -3.57 2.23 0.79
C LEU A 239 -3.11 1.41 -0.40
N ASP A 240 -2.69 2.09 -1.47
CA ASP A 240 -2.21 1.45 -2.69
C ASP A 240 -0.86 2.02 -3.13
N MET A 241 -0.22 1.36 -4.09
CA MET A 241 1.08 1.78 -4.64
C MET A 241 2.22 1.82 -3.61
N ASN A 242 2.04 1.14 -2.48
CA ASN A 242 2.83 1.34 -1.26
C ASN A 242 3.94 0.32 -1.04
N GLU A 243 4.40 -0.37 -2.10
CA GLU A 243 5.60 -1.21 -2.03
C GLU A 243 6.88 -0.50 -1.57
N PRO A 244 7.24 0.75 -1.99
CA PRO A 244 6.55 1.76 -2.83
C PRO A 244 6.84 1.68 -4.34
N SER A 245 5.78 1.79 -5.14
CA SER A 245 5.81 1.71 -6.60
C SER A 245 6.09 3.06 -7.27
N ILE A 246 6.87 3.03 -8.35
CA ILE A 246 7.17 4.13 -9.26
C ILE A 246 7.08 3.66 -10.72
N PHE A 247 6.71 4.56 -11.62
CA PHE A 247 6.79 4.30 -13.07
C PHE A 247 8.16 4.65 -13.64
N LEU A 248 8.86 5.60 -13.02
CA LEU A 248 10.17 6.08 -13.46
C LEU A 248 10.91 6.78 -12.31
N GLN A 249 12.21 6.49 -12.19
CA GLN A 249 13.12 7.28 -11.37
C GLN A 249 13.63 8.51 -12.16
N VAL A 250 13.36 9.73 -11.65
CA VAL A 250 13.71 10.98 -12.36
C VAL A 250 15.23 11.10 -12.58
N ALA A 251 16.04 10.69 -11.61
CA ALA A 251 17.50 10.69 -11.70
C ALA A 251 18.06 9.84 -12.87
N LYS A 252 17.31 8.83 -13.33
CA LYS A 252 17.69 7.96 -14.46
C LYS A 252 17.05 8.38 -15.79
N ALA A 253 16.20 9.41 -15.79
CA ALA A 253 15.52 9.91 -16.98
C ALA A 253 16.48 10.60 -17.97
N SER A 254 16.08 10.69 -19.24
CA SER A 254 16.81 11.47 -20.26
C SER A 254 16.91 12.95 -19.85
N ARG A 255 17.90 13.70 -20.33
CA ARG A 255 18.05 15.14 -19.99
C ARG A 255 16.80 15.96 -20.29
N GLU A 256 16.11 15.65 -21.38
CA GLU A 256 14.87 16.32 -21.78
C GLU A 256 13.75 16.00 -20.79
N LEU A 257 13.60 14.73 -20.42
CA LEU A 257 12.59 14.29 -19.46
C LEU A 257 12.86 14.82 -18.05
N LYS A 258 14.13 14.87 -17.61
CA LYS A 258 14.54 15.54 -16.36
C LYS A 258 14.09 16.99 -16.31
N ARG A 259 14.36 17.77 -17.36
CA ARG A 259 13.94 19.19 -17.44
C ARG A 259 12.41 19.33 -17.35
N LEU A 260 11.67 18.44 -18.01
CA LEU A 260 10.21 18.44 -17.93
C LEU A 260 9.72 18.09 -16.52
N CYS A 261 10.33 17.09 -15.87
CA CYS A 261 10.03 16.71 -14.49
C CYS A 261 10.32 17.86 -13.52
N GLU A 262 11.49 18.50 -13.62
CA GLU A 262 11.87 19.65 -12.82
C GLU A 262 10.92 20.83 -13.04
N HIS A 263 10.48 21.09 -14.28
CA HIS A 263 9.50 22.13 -14.55
C HIS A 263 8.13 21.79 -13.92
N SER A 264 7.65 20.55 -14.11
CA SER A 264 6.37 20.10 -13.54
C SER A 264 6.34 20.11 -12.02
N ALA A 265 7.47 19.91 -11.35
CA ALA A 265 7.58 19.92 -9.90
C ALA A 265 7.46 21.32 -9.29
N ASN A 266 7.60 22.36 -10.11
CA ASN A 266 7.64 23.77 -9.66
C ASN A 266 6.45 24.58 -10.21
N THR A 267 5.38 23.93 -10.65
CA THR A 267 4.17 24.58 -11.18
C THR A 267 2.91 24.11 -10.45
N GLU A 268 1.92 24.98 -10.30
CA GLU A 268 0.63 24.65 -9.65
C GLU A 268 -0.19 23.59 -10.42
N GLN A 269 0.08 23.39 -11.71
CA GLN A 269 -0.51 22.32 -12.51
C GLN A 269 0.58 21.34 -12.97
N PRO A 270 0.34 20.03 -12.90
CA PRO A 270 1.31 19.04 -13.38
C PRO A 270 1.48 19.17 -14.90
N ALA A 271 2.67 19.58 -15.34
CA ALA A 271 3.06 19.62 -16.76
C ALA A 271 3.28 18.19 -17.32
N LEU A 272 3.56 17.22 -16.43
CA LEU A 272 3.65 15.80 -16.72
C LEU A 272 2.53 15.05 -16.01
N THR A 273 1.58 14.53 -16.78
CA THR A 273 0.63 13.51 -16.33
C THR A 273 0.90 12.22 -17.09
N LEU A 274 0.47 11.06 -16.57
CA LEU A 274 0.64 9.79 -17.29
C LEU A 274 0.04 9.81 -18.71
N ARG A 275 -0.95 10.67 -18.95
CA ARG A 275 -1.58 10.91 -20.25
C ARG A 275 -0.70 11.70 -21.23
N SER A 276 0.21 12.54 -20.73
CA SER A 276 1.16 13.31 -21.56
C SER A 276 2.47 12.58 -21.82
N LEU A 277 2.73 11.48 -21.10
CA LEU A 277 3.83 10.56 -21.37
C LEU A 277 3.39 9.56 -22.45
N PRO A 278 3.94 9.59 -23.68
CA PRO A 278 3.59 8.60 -24.69
C PRO A 278 3.93 7.20 -24.15
N ARG A 279 2.90 6.35 -23.99
CA ARG A 279 2.95 4.92 -23.64
C ARG A 279 4.31 4.44 -23.09
N LEU A 280 4.63 4.83 -21.85
CA LEU A 280 5.72 4.23 -21.08
C LEU A 280 5.46 2.75 -20.75
N SER A 281 4.31 2.19 -21.15
CA SER A 281 3.97 0.77 -21.13
C SER A 281 4.86 -0.13 -22.01
N THR A 282 5.92 0.40 -22.63
CA THR A 282 6.77 -0.35 -23.57
C THR A 282 8.27 -0.21 -23.35
N VAL A 283 8.73 0.52 -22.32
CA VAL A 283 10.16 0.54 -22.00
C VAL A 283 10.39 -0.55 -20.96
N GLY A 284 11.09 -1.62 -21.38
CA GLY A 284 11.49 -2.75 -20.56
C GLY A 284 12.48 -2.33 -19.48
N LEU A 285 11.97 -1.60 -18.49
CA LEU A 285 12.63 -1.30 -17.24
C LEU A 285 12.61 -2.57 -16.39
N ASP A 286 13.76 -2.90 -15.81
CA ASP A 286 13.94 -4.06 -14.94
C ASP A 286 12.87 -4.03 -13.82
N LYS A 287 12.46 -5.18 -13.30
CA LYS A 287 11.44 -5.25 -12.23
C LYS A 287 11.85 -4.43 -11.00
N THR A 288 13.15 -4.22 -10.80
CA THR A 288 13.74 -3.38 -9.76
C THR A 288 13.63 -1.87 -10.03
N GLU A 289 13.40 -1.44 -11.28
CA GLU A 289 13.31 -0.03 -11.67
C GLU A 289 11.90 0.57 -11.56
N ARG A 290 10.92 -0.26 -11.17
CA ARG A 290 9.56 0.18 -10.85
C ARG A 290 9.32 0.39 -9.36
N MET A 291 10.32 0.18 -8.52
CA MET A 291 10.22 0.44 -7.09
C MET A 291 11.09 1.65 -6.74
N ALA A 292 10.83 2.28 -5.58
CA ALA A 292 11.80 3.22 -5.04
C ALA A 292 13.19 2.57 -4.95
N PRO A 293 14.25 3.33 -5.26
CA PRO A 293 15.56 2.76 -5.47
C PRO A 293 16.14 2.27 -4.13
N ILE A 294 16.88 1.16 -4.18
CA ILE A 294 17.40 0.47 -3.00
C ILE A 294 18.36 1.32 -2.17
N ASP A 295 18.96 2.34 -2.80
CA ASP A 295 19.91 3.29 -2.23
C ASP A 295 19.26 4.61 -1.78
N ALA A 296 17.92 4.76 -1.92
CA ALA A 296 17.21 5.84 -1.24
C ALA A 296 17.47 5.75 0.26
N ILE A 297 17.52 6.91 0.92
CA ILE A 297 17.92 7.02 2.32
C ILE A 297 16.73 7.48 3.16
N HIS A 298 16.54 6.78 4.28
CA HIS A 298 15.68 7.15 5.38
C HIS A 298 16.52 7.73 6.51
N THR A 299 15.93 8.57 7.34
CA THR A 299 16.53 9.03 8.58
C THR A 299 15.66 8.58 9.74
N ASN A 300 16.20 7.87 10.73
CA ASN A 300 15.41 7.47 11.90
C ASN A 300 15.26 8.61 12.92
N ASP A 301 14.45 8.39 13.96
CA ASP A 301 14.19 9.41 15.00
C ASP A 301 15.46 9.85 15.77
N SER A 302 16.54 9.05 15.76
CA SER A 302 17.84 9.40 16.32
C SER A 302 18.79 10.11 15.35
N GLY A 303 18.37 10.31 14.09
CA GLY A 303 19.17 10.92 13.04
C GLY A 303 20.11 9.96 12.31
N GLU A 304 20.03 8.64 12.55
CA GLU A 304 20.81 7.67 11.79
C GLU A 304 20.20 7.47 10.41
N ARG A 305 21.07 7.41 9.40
CA ARG A 305 20.70 7.18 8.01
C ARG A 305 20.60 5.69 7.72
N VAL A 306 19.50 5.25 7.14
CA VAL A 306 19.22 3.84 6.82
C VAL A 306 18.86 3.73 5.34
N ALA A 307 19.50 2.80 4.62
CA ALA A 307 19.16 2.54 3.23
C ALA A 307 17.77 1.90 3.11
N HIS A 308 17.01 2.30 2.09
CA HIS A 308 15.70 1.77 1.77
C HIS A 308 15.75 0.25 1.61
N SER A 309 16.85 -0.29 1.07
CA SER A 309 17.11 -1.72 0.94
C SER A 309 16.88 -2.56 2.21
N VAL A 310 17.07 -1.96 3.39
CA VAL A 310 16.96 -2.64 4.69
C VAL A 310 15.53 -2.65 5.22
N ILE A 311 14.71 -1.67 4.82
CA ILE A 311 13.36 -1.47 5.37
C ILE A 311 12.25 -1.65 4.32
N HIS A 312 12.61 -1.82 3.05
CA HIS A 312 11.69 -1.81 1.90
C HIS A 312 10.42 -2.62 2.13
N ASN A 313 10.54 -3.89 2.55
CA ASN A 313 9.34 -4.71 2.74
C ASN A 313 8.43 -4.20 3.86
N ALA A 314 8.98 -3.51 4.86
CA ALA A 314 8.26 -2.93 5.99
C ALA A 314 7.77 -1.50 5.75
N TYR A 315 8.02 -0.90 4.58
CA TYR A 315 7.61 0.47 4.29
C TYR A 315 6.08 0.65 4.40
N SER A 316 5.31 -0.25 3.76
CA SER A 316 3.84 -0.28 3.85
C SER A 316 3.30 -0.53 5.26
N LEU A 317 4.04 -1.26 6.09
CA LEU A 317 3.69 -1.45 7.50
C LEU A 317 3.72 -0.12 8.27
N LEU A 318 4.72 0.71 8.01
CA LEU A 318 4.86 2.01 8.67
C LEU A 318 3.82 3.02 8.19
N GLU A 319 3.46 2.99 6.90
CA GLU A 319 2.34 3.77 6.35
C GLU A 319 1.00 3.34 6.94
N ALA A 320 0.72 2.04 6.99
CA ALA A 320 -0.51 1.51 7.57
C ALA A 320 -0.63 1.84 9.07
N TRP A 321 0.49 1.82 9.80
CA TRP A 321 0.54 2.29 11.17
C TRP A 321 0.19 3.78 11.26
N ALA A 322 0.85 4.65 10.48
CA ALA A 322 0.55 6.09 10.47
C ALA A 322 -0.93 6.36 10.13
N THR A 323 -1.47 5.64 9.15
CA THR A 323 -2.87 5.73 8.73
C THR A 323 -3.81 5.30 9.84
N HIS A 324 -3.53 4.18 10.51
CA HIS A 324 -4.28 3.73 11.68
C HIS A 324 -4.27 4.75 12.82
N ASP A 325 -3.14 5.40 13.07
CA ASP A 325 -3.07 6.45 14.09
C ASP A 325 -3.95 7.65 13.71
N GLY A 326 -4.12 7.96 12.42
CA GLY A 326 -5.07 8.96 11.94
C GLY A 326 -6.53 8.64 12.25
N PHE A 327 -6.95 7.38 12.07
CA PHE A 327 -8.27 6.93 12.52
C PHE A 327 -8.45 7.12 14.03
N LYS A 328 -7.43 6.80 14.82
CA LYS A 328 -7.46 6.94 16.28
C LYS A 328 -7.53 8.39 16.74
N LEU A 329 -6.96 9.34 16.00
CA LEU A 329 -7.10 10.77 16.30
C LEU A 329 -8.55 11.22 16.21
N LEU A 330 -9.28 10.75 15.19
CA LEU A 330 -10.68 11.11 14.98
C LEU A 330 -11.61 10.41 15.99
N ASN A 331 -11.37 9.13 16.27
CA ASN A 331 -12.17 8.36 17.21
C ASN A 331 -11.23 7.34 17.88
N PRO A 332 -10.88 7.43 19.18
CA PRO A 332 -9.92 6.50 19.76
C PRO A 332 -10.44 5.07 19.98
N GLU A 333 -11.75 4.91 20.19
CA GLU A 333 -12.39 3.67 20.66
C GLU A 333 -13.19 2.94 19.57
N GLY A 334 -13.21 3.47 18.35
CA GLY A 334 -13.96 2.88 17.23
C GLY A 334 -13.23 1.71 16.57
N ARG A 335 -13.86 1.22 15.50
CA ARG A 335 -13.30 0.16 14.65
C ARG A 335 -13.07 0.73 13.27
N TRP A 336 -11.87 0.48 12.75
CA TRP A 336 -11.36 1.07 11.52
C TRP A 336 -11.39 0.07 10.40
N PHE A 337 -11.44 0.59 9.19
CA PHE A 337 -11.24 -0.22 8.01
C PHE A 337 -10.17 0.42 7.15
N ILE A 338 -9.02 -0.26 7.10
CA ILE A 338 -7.89 0.06 6.24
C ILE A 338 -7.65 -1.17 5.37
N LEU A 339 -7.53 -0.98 4.07
CA LEU A 339 -7.07 -2.00 3.13
C LEU A 339 -5.68 -1.57 2.63
N THR A 340 -4.71 -2.48 2.51
CA THR A 340 -3.36 -2.20 1.99
C THR A 340 -2.94 -3.21 0.93
N ARG A 341 -2.16 -2.76 -0.07
CA ARG A 341 -1.65 -3.65 -1.13
C ARG A 341 -0.47 -4.46 -0.62
N ALA A 342 0.57 -3.73 -0.24
CA ALA A 342 1.80 -4.29 0.28
C ALA A 342 1.69 -4.56 1.78
N GLY A 343 2.54 -5.45 2.27
CA GLY A 343 2.55 -5.81 3.68
C GLY A 343 3.80 -6.56 4.13
N PHE A 344 4.02 -6.50 5.44
CA PHE A 344 5.06 -7.20 6.18
C PHE A 344 4.47 -7.71 7.50
N PRO A 345 5.04 -8.74 8.15
CA PRO A 345 4.59 -9.18 9.47
C PRO A 345 4.37 -8.04 10.45
N GLY A 346 3.16 -7.95 11.00
CA GLY A 346 2.70 -6.79 11.78
C GLY A 346 1.54 -6.04 11.14
N ILE A 347 1.41 -6.12 9.81
CA ILE A 347 0.42 -5.34 9.04
C ILE A 347 -1.02 -5.62 9.48
N GLN A 348 -1.33 -6.86 9.89
CA GLN A 348 -2.66 -7.25 10.37
C GLN A 348 -3.14 -6.43 11.58
N ARG A 349 -2.23 -5.82 12.35
CA ARG A 349 -2.62 -4.97 13.48
C ARG A 349 -3.40 -3.75 13.00
N TYR A 350 -3.14 -3.32 11.76
CA TYR A 350 -3.56 -2.03 11.23
C TYR A 350 -4.51 -2.16 10.03
N ALA A 351 -4.24 -3.11 9.12
CA ALA A 351 -4.93 -3.17 7.83
C ALA A 351 -5.24 -4.60 7.37
N ALA A 352 -6.33 -4.74 6.61
CA ALA A 352 -6.60 -5.90 5.77
C ALA A 352 -5.76 -5.85 4.50
N LEU A 353 -5.53 -7.00 3.86
CA LEU A 353 -4.79 -7.12 2.61
C LEU A 353 -5.65 -7.77 1.53
N TRP A 354 -5.55 -7.32 0.27
CA TRP A 354 -6.15 -8.01 -0.87
C TRP A 354 -5.07 -8.58 -1.79
N THR A 355 -5.45 -9.54 -2.63
CA THR A 355 -4.52 -10.31 -3.47
C THR A 355 -3.97 -9.57 -4.68
N GLY A 356 -4.19 -8.26 -4.77
CA GLY A 356 -3.70 -7.40 -5.87
C GLY A 356 -4.43 -7.60 -7.21
N ASP A 357 -3.71 -7.28 -8.29
CA ASP A 357 -4.23 -7.16 -9.65
C ASP A 357 -4.36 -8.51 -10.35
N ASN A 358 -5.41 -9.24 -9.98
CA ASN A 358 -5.77 -10.47 -10.67
C ASN A 358 -6.30 -10.21 -12.09
N GLN A 359 -6.53 -11.30 -12.82
CA GLN A 359 -7.11 -11.28 -14.16
C GLN A 359 -8.46 -12.00 -14.16
N ALA A 360 -9.34 -11.62 -15.08
CA ALA A 360 -10.67 -12.22 -15.22
C ALA A 360 -10.61 -13.57 -15.93
N ASP A 361 -9.92 -14.55 -15.33
CA ASP A 361 -9.76 -15.90 -15.86
C ASP A 361 -9.92 -16.99 -14.77
N TRP A 362 -10.08 -18.23 -15.22
CA TRP A 362 -10.30 -19.38 -14.34
C TRP A 362 -9.10 -19.74 -13.46
N GLY A 363 -7.89 -19.49 -13.93
CA GLY A 363 -6.68 -19.76 -13.16
C GLY A 363 -6.59 -18.84 -11.95
N GLN A 364 -6.93 -17.56 -12.12
CA GLN A 364 -6.99 -16.59 -11.01
C GLN A 364 -8.07 -16.93 -9.98
N LEU A 365 -9.21 -17.44 -10.44
CA LEU A 365 -10.24 -17.93 -9.53
C LEU A 365 -9.72 -19.10 -8.69
N GLU A 366 -9.06 -20.08 -9.31
CA GLU A 366 -8.46 -21.22 -8.61
C GLU A 366 -7.40 -20.77 -7.59
N MET A 367 -6.54 -19.82 -7.99
CA MET A 367 -5.47 -19.30 -7.14
C MET A 367 -5.91 -18.51 -5.93
N SER A 368 -7.09 -17.88 -5.99
CA SER A 368 -7.60 -17.11 -4.85
C SER A 368 -7.69 -17.97 -3.58
N VAL A 369 -7.96 -19.27 -3.71
CA VAL A 369 -8.07 -20.21 -2.59
C VAL A 369 -6.73 -20.39 -1.86
N PRO A 370 -5.64 -20.87 -2.51
CA PRO A 370 -4.35 -21.00 -1.84
C PRO A 370 -3.77 -19.65 -1.37
N GLN A 371 -4.02 -18.54 -2.07
CA GLN A 371 -3.59 -17.21 -1.63
C GLN A 371 -4.25 -16.82 -0.30
N LEU A 372 -5.58 -16.91 -0.21
CA LEU A 372 -6.32 -16.59 1.01
C LEU A 372 -5.96 -17.53 2.17
N LEU A 373 -5.80 -18.84 1.91
CA LEU A 373 -5.36 -19.79 2.93
C LEU A 373 -3.95 -19.46 3.44
N THR A 374 -3.04 -19.05 2.55
CA THR A 374 -1.67 -18.65 2.92
C THR A 374 -1.68 -17.39 3.78
N LEU A 375 -2.46 -16.37 3.40
CA LEU A 375 -2.64 -15.15 4.20
C LEU A 375 -3.17 -15.50 5.60
N SER A 376 -4.21 -16.33 5.69
CA SER A 376 -4.75 -16.79 6.98
C SER A 376 -3.74 -17.55 7.84
N MET A 377 -2.89 -18.39 7.24
CA MET A 377 -1.80 -19.08 7.97
C MET A 377 -0.72 -18.11 8.46
N CYS A 378 -0.50 -16.99 7.76
CA CYS A 378 0.41 -15.92 8.14
C CYS A 378 -0.19 -14.94 9.16
N GLY A 379 -1.45 -15.14 9.57
CA GLY A 379 -2.13 -14.30 10.55
C GLY A 379 -2.83 -13.07 9.96
N LEU A 380 -3.11 -13.08 8.65
CA LEU A 380 -3.81 -12.03 7.90
C LEU A 380 -5.27 -12.40 7.58
#